data_AF-A0A0F9NZV4-F1
#
_entry.id   AF-A0A0F9NZV4-F1
#
_cell.length_a   1.000
_cell.length_b   1.000
_cell.length_c   1.000
_cell.angle_alpha   90.00
_cell.angle_beta   90.00
_cell.angle_gamma   90.00
#
_symmetry.space_group_name_H-M   'P 1'
#
loop_
_entity.id
_entity.type
_entity.pdbx_description
1 polymer ?
#
loop_
_entity_poly.entity_id
_entity_poly.type
_entity_poly.pdbx_seq_one_letter_code
_entity_poly.pdbx_strand_id
1 'polypeptide(L)'
;MKIRLGFVSNSSSVSFLIATKQELTEGLLQNRLKVNYKTSNKSKFYAKELWESINYEEEPYEYDFYDVTIGKGPFNYYPGRIGSDEPRLWPLHGLKIEKDDFILLVGYFDKIANWYKKYIQKVEFRNSEIKMWGVKLRLSYKDIKNINEITNIRNLKNLMILDLQGNNIVEIEGLSGLQNLRRLSLDFNKIKKIQGLEDLINLEKLNLKGNKLEIISGLNQLSNLKYLDLSENQIKKIESLELNNLETLYLNKNLISRLEGFENLSNLFSLSLTDNPIEKIENLEDLKRLEYLHLDGTQIKKIEGLESRPDLKILDLGNTKITEIEGLDHLGELLSLDISYTKISDIKGLENLKSLRYLKINDTKISQKLIEELGGINILGQAKDPKRFVDYCKKDKA
;
A
#
# COMPACT_ATOMS: atom_id res chain seq x y z
N MET A 1 15.71 1.02 24.14
CA MET A 1 16.04 2.43 23.82
C MET A 1 16.99 2.43 22.62
N LYS A 2 16.55 2.83 21.43
CA LYS A 2 17.38 2.80 20.21
C LYS A 2 18.07 4.16 20.04
N ILE A 3 19.39 4.16 19.85
CA ILE A 3 20.21 5.36 19.68
C ILE A 3 20.30 5.66 18.17
N ARG A 4 20.06 6.92 17.77
CA ARG A 4 20.31 7.38 16.40
C ARG A 4 21.59 8.19 16.35
N LEU A 5 22.54 7.79 15.52
CA LEU A 5 23.76 8.55 15.23
C LEU A 5 23.73 9.00 13.77
N GLY A 6 23.74 10.31 13.55
CA GLY A 6 23.87 10.90 12.22
C GLY A 6 25.32 11.31 11.96
N PHE A 7 25.87 10.93 10.81
CA PHE A 7 27.17 11.44 10.34
C PHE A 7 26.98 12.38 9.16
N VAL A 8 27.70 13.50 9.19
CA VAL A 8 28.05 14.29 8.00
C VAL A 8 29.57 14.47 8.05
N SER A 9 30.29 13.87 7.09
CA SER A 9 31.72 14.13 6.90
C SER A 9 31.96 14.59 5.47
N ASN A 10 32.62 15.74 5.33
CA ASN A 10 33.08 16.32 4.06
C ASN A 10 34.48 15.84 3.66
N SER A 11 34.97 14.71 4.16
CA SER A 11 36.25 14.14 3.71
C SER A 11 36.25 12.62 3.67
N SER A 12 36.96 12.10 2.68
CA SER A 12 37.04 10.71 2.18
C SER A 12 37.69 9.67 3.12
N SER A 13 37.46 9.75 4.43
CA SER A 13 37.86 8.71 5.39
C SER A 13 36.81 8.55 6.48
N VAL A 14 36.47 7.29 6.79
CA VAL A 14 35.59 6.91 7.92
C VAL A 14 36.23 5.73 8.66
N SER A 15 36.18 5.74 9.99
CA SER A 15 36.56 4.60 10.86
C SER A 15 35.36 4.08 11.62
N PHE A 16 35.41 2.80 12.00
CA PHE A 16 34.35 2.07 12.70
C PHE A 16 34.39 2.28 14.22
N LEU A 17 33.22 2.26 14.86
CA LEU A 17 33.06 2.16 16.31
C LEU A 17 32.08 1.03 16.64
N ILE A 18 32.55 0.09 17.46
CA ILE A 18 31.73 -0.97 18.09
C ILE A 18 31.81 -0.69 19.58
N ALA A 19 30.67 -0.43 20.23
CA ALA A 19 30.60 -0.21 21.66
C ALA A 19 29.18 -0.49 22.17
N THR A 20 29.07 -1.12 23.34
CA THR A 20 27.80 -1.28 24.06
C THR A 20 27.40 0.03 24.77
N LYS A 21 26.15 0.12 25.26
CA LYS A 21 25.66 1.31 26.01
C LYS A 21 26.53 1.65 27.24
N GLN A 22 27.15 0.63 27.86
CA GLN A 22 28.03 0.81 29.03
C GLN A 22 29.46 1.26 28.64
N GLU A 23 29.88 1.02 27.40
CA GLU A 23 31.23 1.32 26.91
C GLU A 23 31.31 2.63 26.10
N LEU A 24 30.17 3.12 25.59
CA LEU A 24 30.13 4.34 24.77
C LEU A 24 30.33 5.58 25.65
N THR A 25 31.48 6.23 25.50
CA THR A 25 31.80 7.52 26.16
C THR A 25 32.27 8.53 25.12
N GLU A 26 32.08 9.83 25.39
CA GLU A 26 32.63 10.92 24.57
C GLU A 26 34.15 10.76 24.35
N GLY A 27 34.88 10.31 25.38
CA GLY A 27 36.32 10.06 25.31
C GLY A 27 36.70 8.92 24.34
N LEU A 28 35.90 7.86 24.26
CA LEU A 28 36.08 6.78 23.29
C LEU A 28 35.86 7.27 21.86
N LEU A 29 34.79 8.03 21.63
CA LEU A 29 34.48 8.71 20.36
C LEU A 29 35.64 9.62 19.92
N GLN A 30 36.11 10.47 20.82
CA GLN A 30 37.22 11.39 20.57
C GLN A 30 38.51 10.65 20.21
N ASN A 31 38.88 9.59 20.93
CA ASN A 31 40.10 8.81 20.64
C ASN A 31 40.06 8.14 19.27
N ARG A 32 38.88 7.69 18.81
CA ARG A 32 38.72 7.13 17.46
C ARG A 32 38.73 8.20 16.38
N LEU A 33 38.12 9.37 16.62
CA LEU A 33 38.16 10.48 15.67
C LEU A 33 39.56 11.07 15.50
N LYS A 34 40.45 10.96 16.51
CA LYS A 34 41.87 11.33 16.36
C LYS A 34 42.57 10.56 15.24
N VAL A 35 42.20 9.29 15.02
CA VAL A 35 42.78 8.44 13.96
C VAL A 35 42.48 9.01 12.57
N ASN A 36 41.28 9.58 12.38
CA ASN A 36 40.87 10.14 11.09
C ASN A 36 41.26 11.61 10.89
N TYR A 37 41.22 12.42 11.95
CA TYR A 37 41.39 13.88 11.83
C TYR A 37 42.80 14.40 12.15
N LYS A 38 43.75 13.51 12.48
CA LYS A 38 45.19 13.74 12.78
C LYS A 38 45.55 14.84 13.79
N THR A 39 44.58 15.67 14.20
CA THR A 39 44.73 16.84 15.07
C THR A 39 43.72 16.74 16.21
N SER A 40 44.19 16.91 17.45
CA SER A 40 43.38 16.68 18.64
C SER A 40 42.19 17.65 18.75
N ASN A 41 42.34 18.89 18.29
CA ASN A 41 41.29 19.92 18.43
C ASN A 41 40.07 19.65 17.56
N LYS A 42 40.26 19.22 16.30
CA LYS A 42 39.13 18.85 15.42
C LYS A 42 38.43 17.59 15.92
N SER A 43 39.19 16.58 16.35
CA SER A 43 38.61 15.36 16.92
C SER A 43 37.82 15.60 18.21
N LYS A 44 38.26 16.54 19.06
CA LYS A 44 37.52 16.99 20.25
C LYS A 44 36.21 17.66 19.87
N PHE A 45 36.28 18.65 18.98
CA PHE A 45 35.11 19.41 18.57
C PHE A 45 34.02 18.51 17.98
N TYR A 46 34.38 17.65 17.02
CA TYR A 46 33.39 16.75 16.41
C TYR A 46 32.90 15.64 17.33
N ALA A 47 33.75 15.11 18.22
CA ALA A 47 33.30 14.13 19.21
C ALA A 47 32.23 14.70 20.13
N LYS A 48 32.42 15.96 20.56
CA LYS A 48 31.50 16.68 21.42
C LYS A 48 30.16 16.95 20.72
N GLU A 49 30.19 17.51 19.52
CA GLU A 49 28.99 17.75 18.70
C GLU A 49 28.20 16.46 18.45
N LEU A 50 28.90 15.36 18.12
CA LEU A 50 28.27 14.06 17.93
C LEU A 50 27.64 13.54 19.22
N TRP A 51 28.38 13.61 20.33
CA TRP A 51 27.91 13.16 21.64
C TRP A 51 26.66 13.93 22.10
N GLU A 52 26.65 15.25 21.89
CA GLU A 52 25.53 16.13 22.23
C GLU A 52 24.32 15.95 21.28
N SER A 53 24.53 15.47 20.06
CA SER A 53 23.46 15.17 19.09
C SER A 53 22.75 13.84 19.30
N ILE A 54 23.21 13.01 20.25
CA ILE A 54 22.59 11.73 20.56
C ILE A 54 21.28 11.97 21.30
N ASN A 55 20.16 11.83 20.57
CA ASN A 55 18.83 11.83 21.16
C ASN A 55 18.42 10.41 21.60
N TYR A 56 17.90 10.32 22.81
CA TYR A 56 17.32 9.11 23.38
C TYR A 56 15.80 9.25 23.36
N GLU A 57 15.13 8.54 22.45
CA GLU A 57 13.67 8.56 22.36
C GLU A 57 13.07 7.27 22.96
N GLU A 58 11.96 7.42 23.70
CA GLU A 58 11.29 6.32 24.42
C GLU A 58 10.23 5.59 23.59
N GLU A 59 9.72 6.16 22.49
CA GLU A 59 8.72 5.52 21.64
C GLU A 59 9.19 5.30 20.19
N PRO A 60 8.85 4.14 19.57
CA PRO A 60 9.27 3.84 18.21
C PRO A 60 8.38 4.54 17.16
N TYR A 61 9.01 5.31 16.26
CA TYR A 61 8.40 5.63 14.97
C TYR A 61 8.22 4.34 14.15
N GLU A 62 7.01 4.07 13.68
CA GLU A 62 6.74 3.06 12.66
C GLU A 62 7.32 3.53 11.31
N TYR A 63 8.40 2.87 10.89
CA TYR A 63 8.78 2.81 9.49
C TYR A 63 8.42 1.41 9.00
N ASP A 64 7.79 1.30 7.84
CA ASP A 64 7.60 0.03 7.14
C ASP A 64 8.97 -0.53 6.72
N PHE A 65 9.59 -1.29 7.62
CA PHE A 65 10.71 -2.15 7.31
C PHE A 65 10.12 -3.43 6.73
N TYR A 66 10.44 -3.70 5.48
CA TYR A 66 10.10 -4.98 4.93
C TYR A 66 11.18 -5.99 5.33
N ASP A 67 10.77 -7.06 6.00
CA ASP A 67 11.66 -8.08 6.54
C ASP A 67 12.47 -8.77 5.47
N VAL A 68 13.79 -8.91 5.72
CA VAL A 68 14.82 -9.57 4.89
C VAL A 68 15.52 -10.73 5.57
N THR A 69 15.01 -11.89 5.26
CA THR A 69 15.68 -13.14 5.31
C THR A 69 16.80 -13.24 4.19
N ILE A 70 17.90 -13.98 4.22
CA ILE A 70 18.64 -14.36 2.98
C ILE A 70 18.71 -15.85 3.04
N GLY A 71 18.13 -16.60 2.08
CA GLY A 71 18.14 -18.07 2.09
C GLY A 71 18.30 -18.59 3.52
N LYS A 72 17.32 -18.39 4.39
CA LYS A 72 15.87 -18.09 4.23
C LYS A 72 15.56 -16.58 4.20
N GLY A 73 14.56 -16.06 3.40
CA GLY A 73 13.61 -14.84 3.40
C GLY A 73 13.94 -13.45 2.70
N PRO A 74 13.37 -12.21 2.98
CA PRO A 74 13.16 -11.12 1.94
C PRO A 74 13.80 -9.65 1.89
N PHE A 75 14.71 -9.22 0.99
CA PHE A 75 15.17 -7.79 0.97
C PHE A 75 14.09 -6.78 0.56
N ASN A 76 13.68 -5.78 1.38
CA ASN A 76 12.97 -4.62 0.80
C ASN A 76 13.29 -3.22 1.33
N TYR A 77 13.00 -2.26 0.45
CA TYR A 77 13.50 -0.89 0.41
C TYR A 77 12.45 0.07 -0.21
N TYR A 78 12.64 1.37 0.10
CA TYR A 78 12.08 2.64 -0.44
C TYR A 78 10.90 3.26 0.32
N PRO A 79 10.80 4.62 0.45
CA PRO A 79 11.05 5.58 -0.64
C PRO A 79 11.71 6.95 -0.29
N GLY A 80 12.20 7.63 -1.33
CA GLY A 80 12.37 9.09 -1.35
C GLY A 80 12.22 9.65 -2.77
N ARG A 81 11.25 10.55 -2.98
CA ARG A 81 11.11 11.50 -4.11
C ARG A 81 11.23 12.92 -3.49
N ILE A 82 11.62 14.02 -4.13
CA ILE A 82 12.22 14.42 -5.43
C ILE A 82 12.78 15.84 -5.16
N GLY A 83 13.92 16.18 -5.76
CA GLY A 83 14.39 17.57 -5.86
C GLY A 83 15.63 17.66 -6.75
N SER A 84 15.40 18.03 -8.01
CA SER A 84 16.32 18.50 -9.07
C SER A 84 17.74 17.91 -9.17
N ASP A 85 17.96 17.22 -10.30
CA ASP A 85 19.23 16.98 -11.01
C ASP A 85 20.33 16.15 -10.31
N GLU A 86 20.71 15.04 -10.95
CA GLU A 86 21.61 13.94 -10.52
C GLU A 86 22.94 14.35 -9.82
N PRO A 87 23.75 13.43 -9.24
CA PRO A 87 23.47 12.25 -8.40
C PRO A 87 24.28 12.28 -7.07
N ARG A 88 23.72 11.85 -5.94
CA ARG A 88 24.51 11.36 -4.78
C ARG A 88 23.83 10.16 -4.10
N LEU A 89 24.28 8.97 -4.47
CA LEU A 89 24.03 7.73 -3.74
C LEU A 89 24.98 7.67 -2.54
N TRP A 90 24.46 7.84 -1.33
CA TRP A 90 25.11 7.42 -0.08
C TRP A 90 24.38 6.16 0.43
N PRO A 91 25.07 5.03 0.68
CA PRO A 91 24.43 3.78 1.04
C PRO A 91 24.19 3.66 2.55
N LEU A 92 23.01 3.10 2.83
CA LEU A 92 22.68 2.12 3.87
C LEU A 92 22.86 2.52 5.35
N HIS A 93 21.73 2.85 5.98
CA HIS A 93 21.53 2.61 7.41
C HIS A 93 20.78 1.29 7.56
N GLY A 94 21.46 0.23 7.97
CA GLY A 94 20.85 -1.03 8.41
C GLY A 94 21.18 -1.22 9.89
N LEU A 95 20.16 -1.25 10.74
CA LEU A 95 20.31 -1.45 12.19
C LEU A 95 19.83 -2.88 12.50
N LYS A 96 20.74 -3.77 12.91
CA LYS A 96 20.34 -5.07 13.48
C LYS A 96 20.20 -4.90 14.99
N ILE A 97 19.02 -5.22 15.52
CA ILE A 97 18.71 -5.11 16.94
C ILE A 97 18.69 -6.52 17.51
N GLU A 98 19.60 -6.83 18.43
CA GLU A 98 19.49 -7.98 19.32
C GLU A 98 19.37 -7.46 20.76
N LYS A 99 18.75 -8.27 21.63
CA LYS A 99 18.04 -7.82 22.84
C LYS A 99 18.80 -6.87 23.77
N ASP A 100 20.14 -6.90 23.80
CA ASP A 100 20.93 -6.04 24.68
C ASP A 100 22.21 -5.44 24.03
N ASP A 101 22.42 -5.61 22.72
CA ASP A 101 23.63 -5.14 22.02
C ASP A 101 23.30 -4.34 20.75
N PHE A 102 24.01 -3.22 20.55
CA PHE A 102 23.93 -2.43 19.33
C PHE A 102 25.12 -2.73 18.42
N ILE A 103 24.85 -3.16 17.19
CA ILE A 103 25.88 -3.25 16.15
C ILE A 103 25.57 -2.19 15.09
N LEU A 104 26.39 -1.13 15.06
CA LEU A 104 26.34 -0.10 14.02
C LEU A 104 27.32 -0.46 12.90
N LEU A 105 26.81 -0.93 11.76
CA LEU A 105 27.60 -1.15 10.56
C LEU A 105 27.39 0.01 9.58
N VAL A 106 28.40 0.84 9.40
CA VAL A 106 28.45 1.85 8.34
C VAL A 106 29.70 1.61 7.53
N GLY A 107 29.53 1.27 6.25
CA GLY A 107 30.64 1.01 5.34
C GLY A 107 30.44 1.71 4.00
N TYR A 108 31.53 1.90 3.26
CA TYR A 108 31.48 2.20 1.83
C TYR A 108 32.33 1.20 1.05
N PHE A 109 31.82 0.83 -0.12
CA PHE A 109 32.37 -0.20 -1.00
C PHE A 109 33.30 0.46 -2.03
N ASP A 110 34.60 0.22 -1.94
CA ASP A 110 35.59 0.71 -2.91
C ASP A 110 35.67 -0.22 -4.14
N LYS A 111 34.58 -0.24 -4.92
CA LYS A 111 34.45 -0.96 -6.21
C LYS A 111 33.56 -0.22 -7.20
N ILE A 112 33.41 1.09 -7.02
CA ILE A 112 32.32 1.85 -7.60
C ILE A 112 32.34 1.92 -9.13
N ALA A 113 33.51 2.02 -9.76
CA ALA A 113 33.57 1.98 -11.22
C ALA A 113 33.19 0.61 -11.85
N ASN A 114 33.30 -0.49 -11.09
CA ASN A 114 33.08 -1.85 -11.60
C ASN A 114 31.75 -2.49 -11.15
N TRP A 115 31.23 -2.19 -9.96
CA TRP A 115 29.89 -2.67 -9.57
C TRP A 115 28.78 -1.93 -10.33
N TYR A 116 28.94 -0.62 -10.59
CA TYR A 116 27.98 0.16 -11.38
C TYR A 116 27.86 -0.41 -12.78
N LYS A 117 28.99 -0.79 -13.41
CA LYS A 117 28.97 -1.54 -14.68
C LYS A 117 28.28 -2.91 -14.59
N LYS A 118 28.29 -3.58 -13.43
CA LYS A 118 27.69 -4.90 -13.21
C LYS A 118 26.17 -4.88 -13.01
N TYR A 119 25.59 -3.74 -12.59
CA TYR A 119 24.15 -3.58 -12.36
C TYR A 119 23.46 -2.69 -13.40
N ILE A 120 24.22 -2.08 -14.32
CA ILE A 120 23.63 -1.45 -15.51
C ILE A 120 23.05 -2.58 -16.36
N GLN A 121 21.73 -2.65 -16.37
CA GLN A 121 21.00 -3.48 -17.32
C GLN A 121 20.70 -2.62 -18.53
N LYS A 122 20.97 -3.15 -19.72
CA LYS A 122 20.65 -2.49 -20.97
C LYS A 122 19.25 -2.88 -21.40
N VAL A 123 18.42 -1.88 -21.61
CA VAL A 123 17.07 -2.02 -22.16
C VAL A 123 17.10 -1.34 -23.52
N GLU A 124 16.65 -2.02 -24.55
CA GLU A 124 16.56 -1.43 -25.87
C GLU A 124 15.10 -1.13 -26.18
N PHE A 125 14.82 0.10 -26.62
CA PHE A 125 13.48 0.54 -26.98
C PHE A 125 13.57 1.50 -28.16
N ARG A 126 12.86 1.20 -29.26
CA ARG A 126 12.82 2.01 -30.50
C ARG A 126 14.23 2.46 -30.95
N ASN A 127 15.13 1.50 -31.11
CA ASN A 127 16.54 1.71 -31.53
C ASN A 127 17.36 2.61 -30.59
N SER A 128 16.90 2.82 -29.36
CA SER A 128 17.63 3.54 -28.32
C SER A 128 18.00 2.59 -27.18
N GLU A 129 19.26 2.62 -26.76
CA GLU A 129 19.70 1.93 -25.55
C GLU A 129 19.41 2.80 -24.33
N ILE A 130 18.56 2.31 -23.43
CA ILE A 130 18.28 2.88 -22.12
C ILE A 130 19.12 2.11 -21.10
N LYS A 131 20.00 2.82 -20.41
CA LYS A 131 20.75 2.26 -19.27
C LYS A 131 19.89 2.33 -18.03
N MET A 132 19.47 1.17 -17.55
CA MET A 132 18.69 1.05 -16.32
C MET A 132 19.63 0.85 -15.14
N TRP A 133 19.48 1.69 -14.13
CA TRP A 133 20.17 1.58 -12.85
C TRP A 133 19.23 0.93 -11.81
N GLY A 134 19.63 -0.23 -11.30
CA GLY A 134 18.85 -0.95 -10.28
C GLY A 134 17.79 -1.90 -10.86
N VAL A 135 16.65 -1.97 -10.18
CA VAL A 135 15.63 -3.04 -10.34
C VAL A 135 14.28 -2.52 -10.87
N LYS A 136 14.23 -1.28 -11.37
CA LYS A 136 13.00 -0.63 -11.81
C LYS A 136 13.11 -0.08 -13.23
N LEU A 137 12.18 -0.50 -14.09
CA LEU A 137 11.99 0.03 -15.43
C LEU A 137 10.67 0.81 -15.49
N ARG A 138 10.73 2.07 -15.93
CA ARG A 138 9.54 2.90 -16.20
C ARG A 138 9.50 3.27 -17.67
N LEU A 139 8.43 2.87 -18.34
CA LEU A 139 8.16 3.15 -19.74
C LEU A 139 6.70 3.60 -19.91
N SER A 140 6.18 4.35 -18.94
CA SER A 140 4.83 4.90 -18.97
C SER A 140 4.68 5.94 -20.08
N TYR A 141 3.51 5.95 -20.74
CA TYR A 141 3.16 6.92 -21.79
C TYR A 141 4.18 7.00 -22.94
N LYS A 142 4.63 5.83 -23.44
CA LYS A 142 5.60 5.72 -24.54
C LYS A 142 5.00 5.22 -25.85
N ASP A 143 3.67 5.13 -25.92
CA ASP A 143 2.94 4.60 -27.09
C ASP A 143 3.39 3.16 -27.46
N ILE A 144 3.71 2.36 -26.44
CA ILE A 144 4.04 0.94 -26.61
C ILE A 144 2.76 0.18 -26.95
N LYS A 145 2.74 -0.55 -28.06
CA LYS A 145 1.60 -1.38 -28.48
C LYS A 145 1.81 -2.85 -28.13
N ASN A 146 3.06 -3.29 -28.12
CA ASN A 146 3.45 -4.63 -27.71
C ASN A 146 4.69 -4.54 -26.80
N ILE A 147 4.67 -5.26 -25.67
CA ILE A 147 5.80 -5.28 -24.71
C ILE A 147 7.08 -5.80 -25.38
N ASN A 148 7.00 -6.64 -26.42
CA ASN A 148 8.14 -7.10 -27.20
C ASN A 148 8.84 -5.98 -28.01
N GLU A 149 8.26 -4.77 -28.11
CA GLU A 149 8.99 -3.57 -28.58
C GLU A 149 10.14 -3.17 -27.66
N ILE A 150 10.10 -3.66 -26.40
CA ILE A 150 11.17 -3.52 -25.42
C ILE A 150 12.09 -4.74 -25.61
N THR A 151 13.04 -4.63 -26.53
CA THR A 151 13.95 -5.74 -26.82
C THR A 151 14.81 -6.05 -25.59
N ASN A 152 15.09 -7.34 -25.39
CA ASN A 152 15.81 -7.88 -24.24
C ASN A 152 15.14 -7.71 -22.87
N ILE A 153 13.85 -7.33 -22.78
CA ILE A 153 13.15 -7.22 -21.49
C ILE A 153 13.23 -8.53 -20.68
N ARG A 154 13.14 -9.69 -21.34
CA ARG A 154 13.23 -11.03 -20.72
C ARG A 154 14.59 -11.33 -20.07
N ASN A 155 15.63 -10.57 -20.44
CA ASN A 155 16.99 -10.69 -19.92
C ASN A 155 17.18 -9.87 -18.64
N LEU A 156 16.21 -9.03 -18.27
CA LEU A 156 16.26 -8.19 -17.06
C LEU A 156 15.95 -9.02 -15.81
N LYS A 157 16.77 -10.04 -15.53
CA LYS A 157 16.53 -11.02 -14.45
C LYS A 157 16.44 -10.41 -13.05
N ASN A 158 16.98 -9.21 -12.86
CA ASN A 158 16.90 -8.50 -11.58
C ASN A 158 15.76 -7.46 -11.53
N LEU A 159 14.91 -7.39 -12.55
CA LEU A 159 13.79 -6.46 -12.58
C LEU A 159 12.76 -6.85 -11.51
N MET A 160 12.50 -5.93 -10.60
CA MET A 160 11.49 -6.07 -9.54
C MET A 160 10.26 -5.20 -9.77
N ILE A 161 10.41 -4.08 -10.50
CA ILE A 161 9.32 -3.14 -10.75
C ILE A 161 9.30 -2.79 -12.24
N LEU A 162 8.18 -3.10 -12.90
CA LEU A 162 7.93 -2.74 -14.29
C LEU A 162 6.68 -1.86 -14.37
N ASP A 163 6.86 -0.66 -14.91
CA ASP A 163 5.82 0.33 -15.07
C ASP A 163 5.61 0.62 -16.56
N LEU A 164 4.47 0.17 -17.07
CA LEU A 164 4.00 0.28 -18.45
C LEU A 164 2.66 1.01 -18.53
N GLN A 165 2.36 1.84 -17.53
CA GLN A 165 1.13 2.62 -17.46
C GLN A 165 0.91 3.49 -18.71
N GLY A 166 -0.35 3.65 -19.13
CA GLY A 166 -0.74 4.67 -20.11
C GLY A 166 -0.17 4.42 -21.51
N ASN A 167 0.01 3.15 -21.88
CA ASN A 167 0.46 2.75 -23.21
C ASN A 167 -0.74 2.21 -24.04
N ASN A 168 -0.45 1.60 -25.18
CA ASN A 168 -1.43 1.04 -26.10
C ASN A 168 -1.37 -0.50 -26.14
N ILE A 169 -0.91 -1.14 -25.05
CA ILE A 169 -0.70 -2.59 -24.97
C ILE A 169 -2.05 -3.31 -25.04
N VAL A 170 -2.16 -4.29 -25.94
CA VAL A 170 -3.39 -5.09 -26.12
C VAL A 170 -3.27 -6.48 -25.50
N GLU A 171 -2.05 -7.03 -25.46
CA GLU A 171 -1.75 -8.37 -24.97
C GLU A 171 -0.52 -8.32 -24.07
N ILE A 172 -0.60 -9.05 -22.95
CA ILE A 172 0.52 -9.18 -22.03
C ILE A 172 1.37 -10.35 -22.52
N GLU A 173 2.38 -10.04 -23.31
CA GLU A 173 3.33 -11.03 -23.82
C GLU A 173 4.76 -10.55 -23.63
N GLY A 174 5.71 -11.48 -23.52
CA GLY A 174 7.12 -11.13 -23.42
C GLY A 174 7.64 -10.82 -22.01
N LEU A 175 6.84 -11.08 -20.97
CA LEU A 175 7.28 -11.00 -19.57
C LEU A 175 7.86 -12.33 -19.03
N SER A 176 7.92 -13.37 -19.86
CA SER A 176 8.45 -14.69 -19.50
C SER A 176 9.85 -14.60 -18.89
N GLY A 177 10.07 -15.35 -17.81
CA GLY A 177 11.34 -15.42 -17.10
C GLY A 177 11.70 -14.20 -16.24
N LEU A 178 10.77 -13.26 -16.01
CA LEU A 178 10.91 -12.16 -15.05
C LEU A 178 10.47 -12.58 -13.64
N GLN A 179 10.99 -13.71 -13.16
CA GLN A 179 10.56 -14.34 -11.90
C GLN A 179 10.79 -13.46 -10.66
N ASN A 180 11.68 -12.47 -10.72
CA ASN A 180 11.95 -11.55 -9.62
C ASN A 180 10.98 -10.35 -9.57
N LEU A 181 10.09 -10.21 -10.55
CA LEU A 181 9.15 -9.09 -10.60
C LEU A 181 8.20 -9.14 -9.39
N ARG A 182 8.13 -8.04 -8.65
CA ARG A 182 7.27 -7.84 -7.48
C ARG A 182 6.10 -6.92 -7.77
N ARG A 183 6.29 -5.94 -8.66
CA ARG A 183 5.28 -4.93 -8.99
C ARG A 183 5.18 -4.74 -10.51
N LEU A 184 3.97 -4.91 -11.04
CA LEU A 184 3.65 -4.72 -12.44
C LEU A 184 2.50 -3.73 -12.58
N SER A 185 2.77 -2.60 -13.24
CA SER A 185 1.76 -1.61 -13.59
C SER A 185 1.50 -1.65 -15.09
N LEU A 186 0.27 -2.00 -15.44
CA LEU A 186 -0.27 -2.07 -16.80
C LEU A 186 -1.57 -1.25 -16.91
N ASP A 187 -1.78 -0.32 -15.98
CA ASP A 187 -2.98 0.51 -15.95
C ASP A 187 -3.07 1.45 -17.16
N PHE A 188 -4.30 1.78 -17.55
CA PHE A 188 -4.62 2.61 -18.71
C PHE A 188 -3.99 2.09 -20.02
N ASN A 189 -4.20 0.80 -20.31
CA ASN A 189 -3.83 0.15 -21.57
C ASN A 189 -5.11 -0.33 -22.31
N LYS A 190 -4.98 -1.28 -23.25
CA LYS A 190 -6.08 -1.83 -24.05
C LYS A 190 -6.20 -3.35 -23.88
N ILE A 191 -5.74 -3.87 -22.74
CA ILE A 191 -5.64 -5.31 -22.49
C ILE A 191 -7.03 -5.91 -22.35
N LYS A 192 -7.28 -7.02 -23.05
CA LYS A 192 -8.58 -7.71 -23.04
C LYS A 192 -8.58 -9.01 -22.24
N LYS A 193 -7.41 -9.62 -22.05
CA LYS A 193 -7.24 -10.88 -21.33
C LYS A 193 -5.98 -10.83 -20.49
N ILE A 194 -6.08 -11.38 -19.29
CA ILE A 194 -4.94 -11.61 -18.41
C ILE A 194 -4.33 -12.96 -18.82
N GLN A 195 -3.14 -12.90 -19.41
CA GLN A 195 -2.34 -14.04 -19.86
C GLN A 195 -0.86 -13.65 -19.82
N GLY A 196 0.08 -14.59 -19.97
CA GLY A 196 1.51 -14.26 -20.06
C GLY A 196 2.13 -13.81 -18.72
N LEU A 197 1.45 -14.09 -17.60
CA LEU A 197 1.90 -13.81 -16.24
C LEU A 197 2.38 -15.07 -15.49
N GLU A 198 2.41 -16.22 -16.15
CA GLU A 198 2.59 -17.54 -15.53
C GLU A 198 3.93 -17.68 -14.79
N ASP A 199 4.97 -17.02 -15.31
CA ASP A 199 6.32 -17.03 -14.72
C ASP A 199 6.50 -16.01 -13.57
N LEU A 200 5.53 -15.11 -13.34
CA LEU A 200 5.66 -14.02 -12.37
C LEU A 200 5.29 -14.46 -10.95
N ILE A 201 5.81 -15.61 -10.53
CA ILE A 201 5.43 -16.32 -9.30
C ILE A 201 5.67 -15.51 -8.01
N ASN A 202 6.54 -14.50 -8.06
CA ASN A 202 6.81 -13.62 -6.92
C ASN A 202 6.08 -12.27 -7.00
N LEU A 203 5.12 -12.10 -7.91
CA LEU A 203 4.41 -10.83 -8.06
C LEU A 203 3.55 -10.57 -6.83
N GLU A 204 3.72 -9.40 -6.22
CA GLU A 204 3.01 -8.98 -5.00
C GLU A 204 1.95 -7.92 -5.32
N LYS A 205 2.18 -7.07 -6.33
CA LYS A 205 1.25 -6.02 -6.75
C LYS A 205 1.06 -6.03 -8.26
N LEU A 206 -0.20 -6.13 -8.68
CA LEU A 206 -0.62 -6.06 -10.07
C LEU A 206 -1.67 -4.95 -10.23
N ASN A 207 -1.38 -3.99 -11.11
CA ASN A 207 -2.34 -2.96 -11.48
C ASN A 207 -2.72 -3.11 -12.96
N LEU A 208 -4.00 -3.39 -13.21
CA LEU A 208 -4.63 -3.56 -14.52
C LEU A 208 -5.83 -2.60 -14.68
N LYS A 209 -5.89 -1.54 -13.86
CA LYS A 209 -6.93 -0.53 -13.92
C LYS A 209 -7.08 0.08 -15.32
N GLY A 210 -8.28 0.41 -15.77
CA GLY A 210 -8.48 1.16 -17.00
C GLY A 210 -8.10 0.38 -18.25
N ASN A 211 -8.45 -0.91 -18.30
CA ASN A 211 -8.23 -1.79 -19.45
C ASN A 211 -9.58 -2.21 -20.06
N LYS A 212 -9.62 -3.31 -20.81
CA LYS A 212 -10.81 -3.84 -21.48
C LYS A 212 -11.09 -5.29 -21.07
N LEU A 213 -10.78 -5.64 -19.83
CA LEU A 213 -10.99 -6.98 -19.30
C LEU A 213 -12.49 -7.24 -19.10
N GLU A 214 -12.98 -8.37 -19.57
CA GLU A 214 -14.36 -8.83 -19.35
C GLU A 214 -14.46 -9.98 -18.33
N ILE A 215 -13.35 -10.72 -18.16
CA ILE A 215 -13.25 -11.92 -17.31
C ILE A 215 -11.96 -11.83 -16.51
N ILE A 216 -12.02 -12.27 -15.24
CA ILE A 216 -10.84 -12.42 -14.38
C ILE A 216 -10.32 -13.86 -14.52
N SER A 217 -9.25 -14.04 -15.28
CA SER A 217 -8.61 -15.34 -15.50
C SER A 217 -7.08 -15.21 -15.45
N GLY A 218 -6.34 -16.31 -15.56
CA GLY A 218 -4.88 -16.26 -15.76
C GLY A 218 -4.06 -15.74 -14.56
N LEU A 219 -4.64 -15.74 -13.36
CA LEU A 219 -3.97 -15.31 -12.12
C LEU A 219 -3.50 -16.49 -11.24
N ASN A 220 -3.80 -17.74 -11.63
CA ASN A 220 -3.64 -18.93 -10.79
C ASN A 220 -2.21 -19.20 -10.29
N GLN A 221 -1.19 -18.68 -10.99
CA GLN A 221 0.22 -18.85 -10.60
C GLN A 221 0.73 -17.74 -9.67
N LEU A 222 -0.06 -16.67 -9.46
CA LEU A 222 0.34 -15.49 -8.70
C LEU A 222 0.02 -15.64 -7.21
N SER A 223 0.46 -16.75 -6.61
CA SER A 223 0.12 -17.11 -5.23
C SER A 223 0.66 -16.12 -4.19
N ASN A 224 1.64 -15.28 -4.52
CA ASN A 224 2.18 -14.23 -3.66
C ASN A 224 1.50 -12.86 -3.83
N LEU A 225 0.46 -12.77 -4.68
CA LEU A 225 -0.20 -11.51 -4.96
C LEU A 225 -0.97 -11.01 -3.73
N LYS A 226 -0.66 -9.79 -3.29
CA LYS A 226 -1.27 -9.13 -2.14
C LYS A 226 -2.20 -7.99 -2.55
N TYR A 227 -1.92 -7.36 -3.69
CA TYR A 227 -2.66 -6.22 -4.19
C TYR A 227 -3.04 -6.45 -5.65
N LEU A 228 -4.32 -6.31 -5.95
CA LEU A 228 -4.86 -6.40 -7.30
C LEU A 228 -5.83 -5.24 -7.55
N ASP A 229 -5.53 -4.42 -8.55
CA ASP A 229 -6.44 -3.38 -9.05
C ASP A 229 -6.92 -3.72 -10.45
N LEU A 230 -8.22 -4.00 -10.55
CA LEU A 230 -8.97 -4.31 -11.78
C LEU A 230 -10.06 -3.26 -12.05
N SER A 231 -9.95 -2.08 -11.42
CA SER A 231 -10.95 -1.02 -11.58
C SER A 231 -11.04 -0.53 -13.03
N GLU A 232 -12.16 0.09 -13.41
CA GLU A 232 -12.37 0.68 -14.73
C GLU A 232 -12.12 -0.34 -15.87
N ASN A 233 -12.75 -1.51 -15.75
CA ASN A 233 -12.77 -2.58 -16.77
C ASN A 233 -14.25 -2.89 -17.15
N GLN A 234 -14.50 -4.03 -17.80
CA GLN A 234 -15.83 -4.47 -18.23
C GLN A 234 -16.20 -5.83 -17.59
N ILE A 235 -15.66 -6.11 -16.40
CA ILE A 235 -15.82 -7.38 -15.71
C ILE A 235 -17.27 -7.52 -15.23
N LYS A 236 -17.91 -8.65 -15.53
CA LYS A 236 -19.32 -8.90 -15.15
C LYS A 236 -19.49 -9.81 -13.94
N LYS A 237 -18.47 -10.63 -13.66
CA LYS A 237 -18.49 -11.63 -12.61
C LYS A 237 -17.12 -11.76 -11.99
N ILE A 238 -17.11 -11.98 -10.69
CA ILE A 238 -15.95 -12.41 -9.94
C ILE A 238 -15.95 -13.94 -10.01
N GLU A 239 -15.01 -14.51 -10.78
CA GLU A 239 -14.80 -15.96 -10.78
C GLU A 239 -14.04 -16.37 -9.53
N SER A 240 -14.10 -17.65 -9.13
CA SER A 240 -13.30 -18.15 -8.00
C SER A 240 -11.81 -17.93 -8.27
N LEU A 241 -11.18 -17.05 -7.49
CA LEU A 241 -9.77 -16.69 -7.62
C LEU A 241 -8.92 -17.47 -6.62
N GLU A 242 -7.94 -18.23 -7.08
CA GLU A 242 -6.98 -18.96 -6.23
C GLU A 242 -5.90 -18.03 -5.65
N LEU A 243 -6.29 -16.99 -4.91
CA LEU A 243 -5.42 -15.91 -4.43
C LEU A 243 -5.49 -15.77 -2.90
N ASN A 244 -5.14 -16.84 -2.19
CA ASN A 244 -5.24 -16.91 -0.72
C ASN A 244 -4.45 -15.83 0.04
N ASN A 245 -3.40 -15.25 -0.57
CA ASN A 245 -2.59 -14.17 0.03
C ASN A 245 -3.05 -12.76 -0.38
N LEU A 246 -4.12 -12.64 -1.15
CA LEU A 246 -4.64 -11.34 -1.58
C LEU A 246 -5.18 -10.60 -0.36
N GLU A 247 -4.65 -9.41 -0.15
CA GLU A 247 -4.96 -8.54 1.00
C GLU A 247 -5.90 -7.41 0.56
N THR A 248 -5.74 -6.89 -0.66
CA THR A 248 -6.52 -5.79 -1.22
C THR A 248 -6.97 -6.06 -2.65
N LEU A 249 -8.27 -5.88 -2.91
CA LEU A 249 -8.90 -6.05 -4.21
C LEU A 249 -9.75 -4.83 -4.58
N TYR A 250 -9.40 -4.17 -5.69
CA TYR A 250 -10.19 -3.10 -6.28
C TYR A 250 -10.86 -3.58 -7.57
N LEU A 251 -12.18 -3.46 -7.63
CA LEU A 251 -13.03 -3.84 -8.75
C LEU A 251 -13.98 -2.71 -9.16
N ASN A 252 -13.61 -1.47 -8.84
CA ASN A 252 -14.46 -0.29 -9.01
C ASN A 252 -14.81 -0.06 -10.48
N LYS A 253 -15.99 0.50 -10.78
CA LYS A 253 -16.41 0.87 -12.14
C LYS A 253 -16.29 -0.31 -13.12
N ASN A 254 -16.90 -1.43 -12.76
CA ASN A 254 -17.07 -2.61 -13.60
C ASN A 254 -18.57 -2.86 -13.84
N LEU A 255 -18.93 -4.06 -14.31
CA LEU A 255 -20.31 -4.48 -14.59
C LEU A 255 -20.74 -5.62 -13.67
N ILE A 256 -20.16 -5.72 -12.47
CA ILE A 256 -20.42 -6.79 -11.52
C ILE A 256 -21.79 -6.58 -10.86
N SER A 257 -22.68 -7.57 -10.96
CA SER A 257 -24.04 -7.47 -10.40
C SER A 257 -24.25 -8.24 -9.10
N ARG A 258 -23.30 -9.11 -8.71
CA ARG A 258 -23.41 -9.99 -7.54
C ARG A 258 -22.08 -10.11 -6.82
N LEU A 259 -22.17 -10.29 -5.51
CA LEU A 259 -21.06 -10.64 -4.64
C LEU A 259 -20.92 -12.17 -4.65
N GLU A 260 -19.88 -12.69 -5.29
CA GLU A 260 -19.62 -14.13 -5.44
C GLU A 260 -18.12 -14.36 -5.72
N GLY A 261 -17.64 -15.61 -5.70
CA GLY A 261 -16.26 -15.94 -6.11
C GLY A 261 -15.19 -15.61 -5.06
N PHE A 262 -15.55 -15.60 -3.78
CA PHE A 262 -14.69 -15.20 -2.67
C PHE A 262 -14.10 -16.36 -1.86
N GLU A 263 -14.38 -17.60 -2.25
CA GLU A 263 -14.12 -18.83 -1.49
C GLU A 263 -12.63 -18.98 -1.07
N ASN A 264 -11.72 -18.46 -1.90
CA ASN A 264 -10.27 -18.57 -1.72
C ASN A 264 -9.59 -17.21 -1.45
N LEU A 265 -10.32 -16.23 -0.91
CA LEU A 265 -9.80 -14.89 -0.57
C LEU A 265 -9.69 -14.69 0.95
N SER A 266 -9.21 -15.70 1.67
CA SER A 266 -9.24 -15.74 3.14
C SER A 266 -8.43 -14.65 3.85
N ASN A 267 -7.46 -14.02 3.17
CA ASN A 267 -6.65 -12.93 3.71
C ASN A 267 -7.10 -11.52 3.27
N LEU A 268 -8.19 -11.44 2.50
CA LEU A 268 -8.66 -10.17 1.99
C LEU A 268 -9.18 -9.31 3.14
N PHE A 269 -8.51 -8.19 3.37
CA PHE A 269 -8.88 -7.25 4.43
C PHE A 269 -9.58 -6.00 3.86
N SER A 270 -9.37 -5.70 2.58
CA SER A 270 -9.98 -4.55 1.89
C SER A 270 -10.54 -4.94 0.52
N LEU A 271 -11.84 -4.70 0.36
CA LEU A 271 -12.59 -4.93 -0.88
C LEU A 271 -13.33 -3.66 -1.28
N SER A 272 -13.15 -3.26 -2.54
CA SER A 272 -13.81 -2.11 -3.12
C SER A 272 -14.46 -2.50 -4.44
N LEU A 273 -15.77 -2.29 -4.50
CA LEU A 273 -16.67 -2.62 -5.60
C LEU A 273 -17.53 -1.41 -6.01
N THR A 274 -17.01 -0.21 -5.73
CA THR A 274 -17.62 1.08 -6.03
C THR A 274 -18.11 1.15 -7.47
N ASP A 275 -19.23 1.81 -7.72
CA ASP A 275 -19.79 2.05 -9.06
C ASP A 275 -20.01 0.74 -9.87
N ASN A 276 -20.51 -0.31 -9.22
CA ASN A 276 -20.97 -1.55 -9.87
C ASN A 276 -22.50 -1.73 -9.75
N PRO A 277 -23.16 -2.42 -10.68
CA PRO A 277 -24.61 -2.68 -10.62
C PRO A 277 -25.04 -3.73 -9.57
N ILE A 278 -24.41 -3.75 -8.40
CA ILE A 278 -24.71 -4.68 -7.29
C ILE A 278 -26.01 -4.26 -6.62
N GLU A 279 -26.94 -5.20 -6.45
CA GLU A 279 -28.25 -4.91 -5.82
C GLU A 279 -28.37 -5.37 -4.37
N LYS A 280 -27.48 -6.25 -3.92
CA LYS A 280 -27.53 -6.89 -2.60
C LYS A 280 -26.14 -7.12 -2.03
N ILE A 281 -26.06 -7.06 -0.72
CA ILE A 281 -24.90 -7.49 0.06
C ILE A 281 -25.17 -8.94 0.45
N GLU A 282 -24.31 -9.85 0.01
CA GLU A 282 -24.43 -11.30 0.21
C GLU A 282 -23.05 -11.95 0.09
N ASN A 283 -22.94 -13.22 0.51
CA ASN A 283 -21.78 -14.09 0.30
C ASN A 283 -20.46 -13.57 0.90
N LEU A 284 -20.51 -12.95 2.08
CA LEU A 284 -19.31 -12.41 2.75
C LEU A 284 -18.66 -13.44 3.71
N GLU A 285 -19.21 -14.65 3.87
CA GLU A 285 -18.87 -15.63 4.91
C GLU A 285 -17.44 -16.18 4.78
N ASP A 286 -16.86 -16.14 3.58
CA ASP A 286 -15.49 -16.57 3.31
C ASP A 286 -14.43 -15.49 3.56
N LEU A 287 -14.82 -14.21 3.54
CA LEU A 287 -13.93 -13.06 3.71
C LEU A 287 -13.59 -12.78 5.19
N LYS A 288 -12.98 -13.76 5.87
CA LYS A 288 -12.81 -13.82 7.33
C LYS A 288 -12.00 -12.69 7.98
N ARG A 289 -11.31 -11.87 7.19
CA ARG A 289 -10.46 -10.77 7.67
C ARG A 289 -10.90 -9.41 7.12
N LEU A 290 -12.07 -9.34 6.49
CA LEU A 290 -12.56 -8.14 5.83
C LEU A 290 -12.90 -7.05 6.84
N GLU A 291 -12.13 -5.97 6.80
CA GLU A 291 -12.33 -4.80 7.66
C GLU A 291 -12.84 -3.57 6.88
N TYR A 292 -12.56 -3.51 5.58
CA TYR A 292 -12.86 -2.36 4.71
C TYR A 292 -13.72 -2.82 3.54
N LEU A 293 -14.97 -2.38 3.52
CA LEU A 293 -15.92 -2.70 2.46
C LEU A 293 -16.46 -1.41 1.83
N HIS A 294 -16.13 -1.21 0.55
CA HIS A 294 -16.61 -0.08 -0.23
C HIS A 294 -17.59 -0.53 -1.31
N LEU A 295 -18.83 -0.07 -1.21
CA LEU A 295 -19.96 -0.39 -2.08
C LEU A 295 -20.69 0.88 -2.54
N ASP A 296 -20.01 2.03 -2.52
CA ASP A 296 -20.60 3.28 -2.95
C ASP A 296 -20.95 3.28 -4.45
N GLY A 297 -21.99 4.01 -4.84
CA GLY A 297 -22.47 4.06 -6.23
C GLY A 297 -23.10 2.74 -6.73
N THR A 298 -23.32 1.77 -5.85
CA THR A 298 -24.03 0.53 -6.20
C THR A 298 -25.55 0.69 -6.15
N GLN A 299 -26.29 -0.35 -6.51
CA GLN A 299 -27.75 -0.36 -6.59
C GLN A 299 -28.43 -1.00 -5.37
N ILE A 300 -27.69 -1.14 -4.26
CA ILE A 300 -28.12 -1.76 -3.01
C ILE A 300 -29.35 -1.04 -2.46
N LYS A 301 -30.40 -1.80 -2.14
CA LYS A 301 -31.69 -1.28 -1.66
C LYS A 301 -31.89 -1.44 -0.16
N LYS A 302 -31.17 -2.37 0.46
CA LYS A 302 -31.26 -2.70 1.87
C LYS A 302 -29.89 -3.04 2.43
N ILE A 303 -29.70 -2.75 3.70
CA ILE A 303 -28.52 -3.16 4.45
C ILE A 303 -28.83 -4.53 5.06
N GLU A 304 -28.28 -5.59 4.46
CA GLU A 304 -28.47 -6.99 4.86
C GLU A 304 -27.17 -7.77 4.61
N GLY A 305 -27.04 -9.02 5.06
CA GLY A 305 -25.90 -9.88 4.67
C GLY A 305 -24.54 -9.49 5.26
N LEU A 306 -24.53 -8.69 6.33
CA LEU A 306 -23.33 -8.26 7.05
C LEU A 306 -23.07 -9.07 8.33
N GLU A 307 -23.98 -9.98 8.70
CA GLU A 307 -24.00 -10.69 9.99
C GLU A 307 -22.74 -11.53 10.23
N SER A 308 -22.12 -12.01 9.14
CA SER A 308 -20.87 -12.75 9.19
C SER A 308 -19.63 -11.87 9.40
N ARG A 309 -19.78 -10.54 9.38
CA ARG A 309 -18.68 -9.55 9.43
C ARG A 309 -18.85 -8.50 10.55
N PRO A 310 -18.95 -8.93 11.82
CA PRO A 310 -19.00 -8.01 12.97
C PRO A 310 -17.71 -7.18 13.16
N ASP A 311 -16.64 -7.58 12.50
CA ASP A 311 -15.29 -7.02 12.56
C ASP A 311 -15.05 -5.83 11.60
N LEU A 312 -16.01 -5.51 10.71
CA LEU A 312 -15.90 -4.36 9.80
C LEU A 312 -15.58 -3.07 10.55
N LYS A 313 -14.60 -2.34 10.03
CA LYS A 313 -14.16 -1.03 10.53
C LYS A 313 -14.66 0.11 9.66
N ILE A 314 -14.70 -0.11 8.35
CA ILE A 314 -15.17 0.88 7.37
C ILE A 314 -16.22 0.23 6.46
N LEU A 315 -17.37 0.87 6.40
CA LEU A 315 -18.46 0.53 5.50
C LEU A 315 -18.88 1.77 4.71
N ASP A 316 -18.70 1.72 3.40
CA ASP A 316 -19.12 2.77 2.48
C ASP A 316 -20.30 2.30 1.64
N LEU A 317 -21.46 2.93 1.87
CA LEU A 317 -22.73 2.70 1.18
C LEU A 317 -23.25 4.01 0.54
N GLY A 318 -22.36 4.98 0.31
CA GLY A 318 -22.72 6.24 -0.31
C GLY A 318 -23.34 6.03 -1.70
N ASN A 319 -24.24 6.93 -2.12
CA ASN A 319 -24.86 6.89 -3.45
C ASN A 319 -25.52 5.52 -3.80
N THR A 320 -26.09 4.84 -2.81
CA THR A 320 -26.89 3.63 -2.98
C THR A 320 -28.39 3.92 -2.92
N LYS A 321 -29.23 2.89 -3.10
CA LYS A 321 -30.70 3.00 -3.10
C LYS A 321 -31.33 2.71 -1.73
N ILE A 322 -30.53 2.62 -0.67
CA ILE A 322 -31.02 2.36 0.69
C ILE A 322 -31.93 3.49 1.19
N THR A 323 -32.98 3.11 1.93
CA THR A 323 -33.99 4.03 2.47
C THR A 323 -34.06 4.02 4.00
N GLU A 324 -33.49 3.01 4.64
CA GLU A 324 -33.55 2.79 6.08
C GLU A 324 -32.20 2.25 6.57
N ILE A 325 -31.85 2.58 7.81
CA ILE A 325 -30.66 2.05 8.48
C ILE A 325 -31.10 0.83 9.30
N GLU A 326 -31.00 -0.35 8.71
CA GLU A 326 -31.27 -1.64 9.36
C GLU A 326 -30.04 -2.55 9.23
N GLY A 327 -30.03 -3.71 9.91
CA GLY A 327 -28.98 -4.70 9.71
C GLY A 327 -27.58 -4.33 10.21
N LEU A 328 -27.41 -3.22 10.94
CA LEU A 328 -26.12 -2.77 11.48
C LEU A 328 -25.88 -3.17 12.96
N ASP A 329 -26.82 -3.88 13.58
CA ASP A 329 -26.85 -4.13 15.03
C ASP A 329 -25.62 -4.87 15.59
N HIS A 330 -24.96 -5.67 14.74
CA HIS A 330 -23.79 -6.47 15.10
C HIS A 330 -22.46 -5.74 14.85
N LEU A 331 -22.48 -4.56 14.22
CA LEU A 331 -21.28 -3.79 13.84
C LEU A 331 -20.81 -2.83 14.95
N GLY A 332 -20.69 -3.33 16.18
CA GLY A 332 -20.32 -2.50 17.33
C GLY A 332 -18.95 -1.83 17.23
N GLU A 333 -18.06 -2.42 16.43
CA GLU A 333 -16.68 -1.98 16.21
C GLU A 333 -16.50 -1.07 14.98
N LEU A 334 -17.57 -0.76 14.25
CA LEU A 334 -17.53 0.07 13.06
C LEU A 334 -17.04 1.48 13.41
N LEU A 335 -15.97 1.92 12.75
CA LEU A 335 -15.34 3.22 12.98
C LEU A 335 -15.85 4.28 11.99
N SER A 336 -16.16 3.87 10.77
CA SER A 336 -16.60 4.76 9.69
C SER A 336 -17.79 4.18 8.95
N LEU A 337 -18.85 4.99 8.84
CA LEU A 337 -20.03 4.72 8.03
C LEU A 337 -20.27 5.88 7.08
N ASP A 338 -20.35 5.58 5.78
CA ASP A 338 -20.80 6.52 4.78
C ASP A 338 -22.14 6.05 4.20
N ILE A 339 -23.18 6.86 4.39
CA ILE A 339 -24.53 6.67 3.83
C ILE A 339 -24.99 7.94 3.09
N SER A 340 -24.03 8.75 2.65
CA SER A 340 -24.29 9.98 1.90
C SER A 340 -24.99 9.69 0.57
N TYR A 341 -25.75 10.66 0.05
CA TYR A 341 -26.47 10.52 -1.24
C TYR A 341 -27.44 9.32 -1.29
N THR A 342 -27.99 8.89 -0.16
CA THR A 342 -29.00 7.83 -0.07
C THR A 342 -30.39 8.42 0.14
N LYS A 343 -31.42 7.57 0.21
CA LYS A 343 -32.81 7.99 0.45
C LYS A 343 -33.24 7.88 1.91
N ILE A 344 -32.29 7.70 2.82
CA ILE A 344 -32.53 7.57 4.26
C ILE A 344 -33.15 8.85 4.82
N SER A 345 -34.28 8.73 5.53
CA SER A 345 -35.00 9.85 6.14
C SER A 345 -34.90 9.92 7.67
N ASP A 346 -34.43 8.84 8.30
CA ASP A 346 -34.32 8.71 9.76
C ASP A 346 -32.96 8.08 10.10
N ILE A 347 -32.45 8.41 11.29
CA ILE A 347 -31.17 7.94 11.83
C ILE A 347 -31.34 6.71 12.74
N LYS A 348 -32.57 6.27 13.02
CA LYS A 348 -32.86 5.03 13.73
C LYS A 348 -32.10 3.85 13.13
N GLY A 349 -31.45 3.03 13.96
CA GLY A 349 -30.59 1.91 13.54
C GLY A 349 -29.09 2.13 13.82
N LEU A 350 -28.69 3.33 14.24
CA LEU A 350 -27.30 3.63 14.62
C LEU A 350 -26.95 3.26 16.07
N GLU A 351 -27.89 2.77 16.88
CA GLU A 351 -27.76 2.69 18.35
C GLU A 351 -26.61 1.80 18.81
N ASN A 352 -26.30 0.78 18.01
CA ASN A 352 -25.32 -0.23 18.32
C ASN A 352 -23.90 0.09 17.83
N LEU A 353 -23.72 1.17 17.05
CA LEU A 353 -22.42 1.59 16.49
C LEU A 353 -21.58 2.35 17.53
N LYS A 354 -21.17 1.66 18.60
CA LYS A 354 -20.53 2.25 19.79
C LYS A 354 -19.18 2.88 19.50
N SER A 355 -18.45 2.35 18.51
CA SER A 355 -17.12 2.81 18.13
C SER A 355 -17.11 3.82 16.97
N LEU A 356 -18.29 4.29 16.53
CA LEU A 356 -18.41 5.17 15.36
C LEU A 356 -17.73 6.53 15.58
N ARG A 357 -16.74 6.84 14.73
CA ARG A 357 -15.94 8.07 14.75
C ARG A 357 -16.17 8.95 13.52
N TYR A 358 -16.58 8.34 12.41
CA TYR A 358 -16.82 9.01 11.15
C TYR A 358 -18.20 8.60 10.63
N LEU A 359 -19.08 9.58 10.45
CA LEU A 359 -20.41 9.38 9.90
C LEU A 359 -20.65 10.43 8.82
N LYS A 360 -20.83 9.98 7.57
CA LYS A 360 -21.20 10.85 6.45
C LYS A 360 -22.66 10.62 6.07
N ILE A 361 -23.42 11.71 6.07
CA ILE A 361 -24.89 11.72 5.91
C ILE A 361 -25.38 12.87 5.03
N ASN A 362 -24.48 13.54 4.31
CA ASN A 362 -24.88 14.60 3.39
C ASN A 362 -25.75 14.04 2.27
N ASP A 363 -26.65 14.90 1.77
CA ASP A 363 -27.55 14.56 0.66
C ASP A 363 -28.43 13.33 0.95
N THR A 364 -28.80 13.15 2.21
CA THR A 364 -29.85 12.24 2.67
C THR A 364 -31.19 12.98 2.78
N LYS A 365 -32.26 12.28 3.17
CA LYS A 365 -33.57 12.87 3.50
C LYS A 365 -33.76 13.11 5.00
N ILE A 366 -32.70 12.98 5.80
CA ILE A 366 -32.75 13.26 7.24
C ILE A 366 -33.06 14.74 7.43
N SER A 367 -33.95 15.05 8.36
CA SER A 367 -34.37 16.44 8.63
C SER A 367 -33.16 17.32 8.96
N GLN A 368 -32.98 18.41 8.21
CA GLN A 368 -31.92 19.38 8.45
C GLN A 368 -31.96 19.93 9.89
N LYS A 369 -33.17 20.13 10.43
CA LYS A 369 -33.37 20.56 11.81
C LYS A 369 -32.78 19.55 12.81
N LEU A 370 -33.03 18.25 12.60
CA LEU A 370 -32.46 17.20 13.44
C LEU A 370 -30.93 17.16 13.33
N ILE A 371 -30.40 17.28 12.10
CA ILE A 371 -28.95 17.33 11.87
C ILE A 371 -28.32 18.49 12.66
N GLU A 372 -28.93 19.67 12.64
CA GLU A 372 -28.46 20.86 13.38
C GLU A 372 -28.55 20.67 14.90
N GLU A 373 -29.65 20.12 15.42
CA GLU A 373 -29.82 19.78 16.84
C GLU A 373 -28.73 18.82 17.33
N LEU A 374 -28.29 17.90 16.47
CA LEU A 374 -27.22 16.93 16.75
C LEU A 374 -25.80 17.45 16.49
N GLY A 375 -25.63 18.75 16.21
CA GLY A 375 -24.33 19.41 16.08
C GLY A 375 -23.91 19.72 14.64
N GLY A 376 -24.70 19.31 13.65
CA GLY A 376 -24.50 19.61 12.24
C GLY A 376 -23.42 18.78 11.54
N ILE A 377 -23.26 19.02 10.24
CA ILE A 377 -22.23 18.43 9.37
C ILE A 377 -21.17 19.47 8.98
N ASN A 378 -19.97 19.01 8.61
CA ASN A 378 -18.89 19.87 8.08
C ASN A 378 -19.00 20.02 6.54
N ILE A 379 -18.08 20.77 5.93
CA ILE A 379 -18.05 21.01 4.47
C ILE A 379 -17.85 19.75 3.62
N LEU A 380 -17.39 18.64 4.23
CA LEU A 380 -17.21 17.34 3.60
C LEU A 380 -18.42 16.41 3.80
N GLY A 381 -19.51 16.92 4.39
CA GLY A 381 -20.72 16.15 4.63
C GLY A 381 -20.68 15.22 5.84
N GLN A 382 -19.61 15.30 6.65
CA GLN A 382 -19.42 14.46 7.82
C GLN A 382 -20.07 15.12 9.06
N ALA A 383 -20.79 14.33 9.85
CA ALA A 383 -21.27 14.73 11.17
C ALA A 383 -20.10 15.21 12.04
N LYS A 384 -20.24 16.40 12.65
CA LYS A 384 -19.18 16.98 13.50
C LYS A 384 -18.97 16.17 14.79
N ASP A 385 -20.02 15.51 15.27
CA ASP A 385 -19.99 14.65 16.46
C ASP A 385 -20.88 13.41 16.22
N PRO A 386 -20.36 12.36 15.56
CA PRO A 386 -21.13 11.14 15.27
C PRO A 386 -21.72 10.47 16.51
N LYS A 387 -21.10 10.64 17.68
CA LYS A 387 -21.57 10.08 18.93
C LYS A 387 -22.95 10.62 19.34
N ARG A 388 -23.24 11.90 19.05
CA ARG A 388 -24.58 12.48 19.31
C ARG A 388 -25.68 11.79 18.53
N PHE A 389 -25.42 11.38 17.29
CA PHE A 389 -26.37 10.63 16.47
C PHE A 389 -26.65 9.25 17.06
N VAL A 390 -25.59 8.53 17.44
CA VAL A 390 -25.71 7.22 18.11
C VAL A 390 -26.46 7.35 19.44
N ASP A 391 -26.11 8.33 20.27
CA ASP A 391 -26.72 8.52 21.59
C ASP A 391 -28.17 9.02 21.52
N TYR A 392 -28.55 9.79 20.48
CA TYR A 392 -29.94 10.14 20.20
C TYR A 392 -30.79 8.88 19.97
N CYS A 393 -30.32 8.00 19.09
CA CYS A 393 -31.06 6.78 18.74
C CYS A 393 -31.20 5.83 19.95
N LYS A 394 -30.20 5.78 20.84
CA LYS A 394 -30.30 4.98 22.08
C LYS A 394 -31.39 5.46 23.03
N LYS A 395 -31.65 6.77 23.08
CA LYS A 395 -32.69 7.35 23.95
C LYS A 395 -34.10 7.09 23.42
N ASP A 396 -34.26 6.98 22.11
CA ASP A 396 -35.55 6.69 21.48
C ASP A 396 -35.97 5.21 21.62
N LYS A 397 -35.03 4.31 21.94
CA LYS A 397 -35.29 2.90 22.27
C LYS A 397 -35.67 2.64 23.75
N ALA A 398 -35.50 3.63 24.63
CA ALA A 398 -35.74 3.52 26.08
C ALA A 398 -37.09 4.14 26.45
#